data_AF-A0A7C4RMM1-F1
#
_entry.id   AF-A0A7C4RMM1-F1
#
_cell.length_a   1.000
_cell.length_b   1.000
_cell.length_c   1.000
_cell.angle_alpha   90.00
_cell.angle_beta   90.00
_cell.angle_gamma   90.00
#
_symmetry.space_group_name_H-M   'P 1'
#
loop_
_entity.id
_entity.type
_entity.pdbx_description
1 polymer ?
#
loop_
_entity_poly.entity_id
_entity_poly.type
_entity_poly.pdbx_seq_one_letter_code
_entity_poly.pdbx_strand_id
1 'polypeptide(L)'
;GSDDTVFYKRFDQIKNFILNSSPDFIIFQCGGDALKGDPITHLRLSPQVHFDIALFLKDFSSKIGCYGPLALGGGGYNNISTSQGWMNVIKAFLRD
;
A
#
# COMPACT_ATOMS: atom_id res chain seq x y z
N GLY A 1 11.99 -2.89 14.23
CA GLY A 1 12.34 -2.22 12.97
C GLY A 1 11.39 -1.08 12.73
N SER A 2 11.45 -0.49 11.54
CA SER A 2 10.68 0.69 11.14
C SER A 2 9.17 0.44 11.25
N ASP A 3 8.44 1.50 11.58
CA ASP A 3 6.99 1.53 11.79
C ASP A 3 6.34 2.64 10.97
N ASP A 4 5.06 2.87 11.19
CA ASP A 4 4.26 3.93 10.56
C ASP A 4 4.91 5.31 10.68
N THR A 5 5.53 5.64 11.82
CA THR A 5 6.15 6.95 12.02
C THR A 5 7.28 7.16 11.03
N VAL A 6 8.10 6.13 10.81
CA VAL A 6 9.18 6.17 9.83
C VAL A 6 8.62 6.19 8.41
N PHE A 7 7.57 5.40 8.14
CA PHE A 7 6.92 5.35 6.84
C PHE A 7 6.36 6.72 6.44
N TYR A 8 5.52 7.33 7.27
CA TYR A 8 4.87 8.61 6.96
C TYR A 8 5.86 9.77 6.84
N LYS A 9 6.97 9.75 7.59
CA LYS A 9 8.08 10.72 7.40
C LYS A 9 8.69 10.67 6.00
N ARG A 10 8.58 9.55 5.29
CA ARG A 10 9.10 9.35 3.92
C ARG A 10 8.00 9.30 2.87
N PHE A 11 6.73 9.28 3.27
CA PHE A 11 5.64 9.02 2.35
C PHE A 11 5.49 10.13 1.31
N ASP A 12 5.72 11.38 1.66
CA ASP A 12 5.70 12.49 0.69
C ASP A 12 6.81 12.35 -0.36
N GLN A 13 8.00 11.86 0.02
CA GLN A 13 9.06 11.57 -0.94
C GLN A 13 8.64 10.47 -1.93
N ILE A 14 7.97 9.43 -1.44
CA ILE A 14 7.43 8.35 -2.27
C ILE A 14 6.33 8.87 -3.21
N LYS A 15 5.40 9.69 -2.70
CA LYS A 15 4.35 10.32 -3.50
C LYS A 15 4.95 11.19 -4.60
N ASN A 16 5.93 12.02 -4.29
CA ASN A 16 6.58 12.88 -5.27
C ASN A 16 7.28 12.08 -6.38
N PHE A 17 7.91 10.95 -6.04
CA PHE A 17 8.47 10.04 -7.04
C PHE A 17 7.37 9.50 -7.99
N ILE A 18 6.24 9.06 -7.43
CA ILE A 18 5.11 8.53 -8.23
C ILE A 18 4.44 9.62 -9.06
N LEU A 19 4.23 10.82 -8.51
CA LEU A 19 3.60 11.95 -9.20
C LEU A 19 4.41 12.44 -10.41
N ASN A 20 5.71 12.18 -10.45
CA ASN A 20 6.58 12.49 -11.59
C ASN A 20 6.60 11.38 -12.67
N SER A 21 5.79 10.33 -12.51
CA SER A 21 5.63 9.27 -13.51
C SER A 21 4.37 9.47 -14.37
N SER A 22 4.30 8.78 -15.50
CA SER A 22 3.11 8.77 -16.37
C SER A 22 2.82 7.35 -16.87
N PRO A 23 2.41 6.44 -15.96
CA PRO A 23 2.14 5.06 -16.32
C PRO A 23 0.80 4.91 -17.05
N ASP A 24 0.74 4.01 -18.02
CA ASP A 24 -0.53 3.56 -18.62
C ASP A 24 -1.29 2.58 -17.70
N PHE A 25 -0.58 1.92 -16.78
CA PHE A 25 -1.12 0.91 -15.88
C PHE A 25 -0.31 0.79 -14.58
N ILE A 26 -0.99 0.48 -13.47
CA ILE A 26 -0.35 0.34 -12.15
C ILE A 26 -0.53 -1.09 -11.63
N ILE A 27 0.58 -1.76 -11.32
CA ILE A 27 0.59 -3.03 -10.57
C ILE A 27 0.93 -2.70 -9.12
N PHE A 28 0.03 -3.02 -8.21
CA PHE A 28 0.20 -2.76 -6.78
C PHE A 28 0.39 -4.08 -6.02
N GLN A 29 1.62 -4.34 -5.58
CA GLN A 29 1.99 -5.52 -4.80
C GLN A 29 1.70 -5.30 -3.31
N CYS A 30 0.63 -5.91 -2.80
CA CYS A 30 0.08 -5.71 -1.46
C CYS A 30 0.63 -6.72 -0.44
N GLY A 31 1.95 -6.94 -0.41
CA GLY A 31 2.58 -7.87 0.53
C GLY A 31 2.27 -7.53 1.99
N GLY A 32 1.95 -8.55 2.80
CA GLY A 32 1.65 -8.42 4.22
C GLY A 32 2.86 -8.57 5.15
N ASP A 33 4.03 -8.89 4.60
CA ASP A 33 5.25 -9.22 5.35
C ASP A 33 5.86 -8.05 6.12
N ALA A 34 5.56 -6.81 5.72
CA ALA A 34 5.96 -5.60 6.43
C ALA A 34 5.06 -5.25 7.64
N LEU A 35 3.92 -5.93 7.79
CA LEU A 35 2.96 -5.64 8.84
C LEU A 35 3.43 -6.15 10.20
N LYS A 36 3.06 -5.42 11.25
CA LYS A 36 3.35 -5.81 12.63
C LYS A 36 2.81 -7.21 12.92
N GLY A 37 3.71 -8.10 13.36
CA GLY A 37 3.36 -9.48 13.73
C GLY A 37 3.72 -10.52 12.67
N ASP A 38 4.19 -10.10 11.50
CA ASP A 38 4.78 -11.02 10.52
C ASP A 38 6.08 -11.64 11.07
N PRO A 39 6.29 -12.96 10.89
CA PRO A 39 7.45 -13.65 11.46
C PRO A 39 8.76 -13.43 10.71
N ILE A 40 8.75 -13.04 9.42
CA ILE A 40 9.96 -13.06 8.60
C ILE A 40 10.62 -11.68 8.43
N THR A 41 9.95 -10.59 8.81
CA THR A 41 10.54 -9.25 8.81
C THR A 41 10.54 -8.64 10.21
N HIS A 42 11.34 -7.58 10.39
CA HIS A 42 11.36 -6.81 11.65
C HIS A 42 10.60 -5.49 11.56
N LEU A 43 9.80 -5.31 10.51
CA LEU A 43 8.95 -4.13 10.30
C LEU A 43 7.70 -4.20 11.19
N ARG A 44 7.09 -3.05 11.41
CA ARG A 44 5.94 -2.90 12.32
C ARG A 44 4.89 -1.98 11.73
N LEU A 45 4.65 -2.08 10.42
CA LEU A 45 3.62 -1.27 9.77
C LEU A 45 2.24 -1.69 10.26
N SER A 46 1.35 -0.72 10.42
CA SER A 46 -0.07 -0.98 10.61
C SER A 46 -0.76 -1.20 9.26
N PRO A 47 -1.92 -1.89 9.24
CA PRO A 47 -2.75 -2.01 8.05
C PRO A 47 -3.22 -0.67 7.46
N GLN A 48 -3.17 0.44 8.22
CA GLN A 48 -3.51 1.77 7.73
C GLN A 48 -2.57 2.22 6.60
N VAL A 49 -1.30 1.81 6.64
CA VAL A 49 -0.34 2.11 5.58
C VAL A 49 -0.80 1.52 4.23
N HIS A 50 -1.31 0.28 4.24
CA HIS A 50 -1.90 -0.33 3.04
C HIS A 50 -3.11 0.44 2.52
N PHE A 51 -3.97 0.93 3.41
CA PHE A 51 -5.12 1.77 3.05
C PHE A 51 -4.65 3.05 2.35
N ASP A 52 -3.71 3.79 2.96
CA ASP A 52 -3.31 5.10 2.48
C ASP A 52 -2.57 5.02 1.13
N ILE A 53 -1.75 3.98 0.93
CA ILE A 53 -1.09 3.73 -0.36
C ILE A 53 -2.14 3.37 -1.42
N ALA A 54 -3.07 2.46 -1.10
CA ALA A 54 -4.11 2.03 -2.03
C ALA A 54 -5.00 3.21 -2.47
N LEU A 55 -5.41 4.05 -1.52
CA LEU A 55 -6.22 5.24 -1.79
C LEU A 55 -5.44 6.23 -2.66
N PHE A 56 -4.19 6.52 -2.30
CA PHE A 56 -3.33 7.39 -3.09
C PHE A 56 -3.15 6.90 -4.54
N LEU A 57 -2.89 5.61 -4.75
CA LEU A 57 -2.72 5.05 -6.10
C LEU A 57 -4.01 5.06 -6.91
N LYS A 58 -5.16 4.79 -6.28
CA LYS A 58 -6.48 4.93 -6.91
C LYS A 58 -6.69 6.38 -7.37
N ASP A 59 -6.53 7.34 -6.47
CA ASP A 59 -6.73 8.77 -6.77
C ASP A 59 -5.74 9.26 -7.84
N PHE A 60 -4.49 8.82 -7.76
CA PHE A 60 -3.46 9.12 -8.74
C PHE A 60 -3.84 8.61 -10.13
N SER A 61 -4.22 7.32 -10.25
CA SER A 61 -4.64 6.73 -11.53
C SER A 61 -5.81 7.48 -12.16
N SER A 62 -6.81 7.84 -11.36
CA SER A 62 -7.96 8.63 -11.81
C SER A 62 -7.53 10.01 -12.29
N LYS A 63 -6.64 10.68 -11.55
CA LYS A 63 -6.13 12.02 -11.88
C LYS A 63 -5.36 12.05 -13.20
N ILE A 64 -4.55 11.03 -13.50
CA ILE A 64 -3.76 10.96 -14.73
C ILE A 64 -4.51 10.28 -15.88
N GLY A 65 -5.72 9.77 -15.64
CA GLY A 65 -6.54 9.13 -16.66
C GLY A 65 -6.06 7.74 -17.08
N CYS A 66 -5.25 7.05 -16.26
CA CYS A 66 -4.86 5.67 -16.53
C CYS A 66 -5.85 4.68 -15.90
N TYR A 67 -5.73 3.41 -16.25
CA TYR A 67 -6.51 2.36 -15.59
C TYR A 67 -6.19 2.30 -14.10
N GLY A 68 -7.21 1.98 -13.29
CA GLY A 68 -7.05 1.80 -11.85
C GLY A 68 -6.04 0.69 -11.50
N PRO A 69 -5.43 0.75 -10.31
CA PRO A 69 -4.41 -0.20 -9.90
C PRO A 69 -4.93 -1.64 -9.82
N LEU A 70 -4.18 -2.57 -10.40
CA LEU A 70 -4.35 -4.01 -10.17
C LEU A 70 -3.59 -4.39 -8.89
N ALA A 71 -4.33 -4.62 -7.82
CA ALA A 71 -3.78 -5.13 -6.56
C ALA A 71 -3.52 -6.64 -6.65
N LEU A 72 -2.29 -7.05 -6.34
CA LEU A 72 -1.84 -8.44 -6.30
C LEU A 72 -1.25 -8.78 -4.93
N GLY A 73 -1.21 -10.07 -4.64
CA GLY A 73 -0.51 -10.58 -3.45
C GLY A 73 0.99 -10.74 -3.68
N GLY A 74 1.73 -10.56 -2.59
CA GLY A 74 3.16 -10.86 -2.49
C GLY A 74 3.41 -11.78 -1.29
N GLY A 75 4.34 -11.39 -0.42
CA GLY A 75 4.56 -12.06 0.87
C GLY A 75 3.48 -11.77 1.91
N GLY A 76 3.66 -12.28 3.12
CA GLY A 76 2.71 -12.16 4.23
C GLY A 76 2.49 -13.51 4.89
N TYR A 77 3.20 -13.72 6.00
CA TYR A 77 3.41 -15.02 6.65
C TYR A 77 2.73 -15.09 8.02
N ASN A 78 1.95 -14.06 8.36
CA ASN A 78 0.99 -14.06 9.45
C ASN A 78 -0.43 -13.82 8.90
N ASN A 79 -1.31 -14.82 9.00
CA ASN A 79 -2.65 -14.78 8.42
C ASN A 79 -3.50 -13.61 8.94
N ILE A 80 -3.35 -13.24 10.21
CA ILE A 80 -4.14 -12.17 10.83
C ILE A 80 -3.71 -10.82 10.27
N SER A 81 -2.41 -10.50 10.30
CA SER A 81 -1.94 -9.22 9.78
C SER A 81 -2.13 -9.15 8.26
N THR A 82 -1.84 -10.22 7.52
CA THR A 82 -2.04 -10.27 6.06
C THR A 82 -3.50 -9.99 5.70
N SER A 83 -4.47 -10.64 6.37
CA SER A 83 -5.89 -10.37 6.10
C SER A 83 -6.28 -8.93 6.41
N GLN A 84 -5.76 -8.35 7.49
CA GLN A 84 -6.01 -6.94 7.82
C GLN A 84 -5.43 -5.98 6.78
N GLY A 85 -4.23 -6.24 6.26
CA GLY A 85 -3.62 -5.47 5.18
C GLY A 85 -4.50 -5.46 3.93
N TRP A 86 -4.92 -6.64 3.48
CA TRP A 86 -5.81 -6.79 2.32
C TRP A 86 -7.18 -6.12 2.50
N MET A 87 -7.78 -6.27 3.68
CA MET A 87 -9.05 -5.60 3.99
C MET A 87 -8.93 -4.08 3.88
N ASN A 88 -7.77 -3.50 4.19
CA ASN A 88 -7.53 -2.07 4.06
C ASN A 88 -7.32 -1.63 2.61
N VAL A 89 -6.65 -2.43 1.79
CA VAL A 89 -6.57 -2.20 0.33
C VAL A 89 -7.98 -2.20 -0.29
N ILE A 90 -8.80 -3.20 0.03
CA ILE A 90 -10.17 -3.30 -0.48
C ILE A 90 -11.02 -2.10 -0.04
N LYS A 91 -10.96 -1.73 1.25
CA LYS A 91 -11.66 -0.55 1.78
C LYS A 91 -11.28 0.74 1.05
N ALA A 92 -9.99 0.92 0.73
CA ALA A 92 -9.53 2.08 -0.01
C ALA A 92 -10.11 2.12 -1.44
N PHE A 93 -10.15 0.97 -2.12
CA PHE A 93 -10.71 0.90 -3.47
C PHE A 93 -12.22 1.15 -3.51
N LEU A 94 -12.95 0.75 -2.47
CA LEU A 94 -14.39 0.97 -2.34
C LEU A 94 -14.79 2.38 -1.85
N ARG A 95 -13.82 3.23 -1.48
CA ARG A 95 -14.11 4.58 -0.99
C ARG A 95 -14.47 5.53 -2.13
N ASP A 96 -15.59 6.24 -2.01
CA ASP A 96 -16.04 7.24 -3.00
C ASP A 96 -15.09 8.44 -3.13
#